data_AF-A0AA35JYE0-F1
#
_entry.id   AF-A0AA35JYE0-F1
#
_cell.length_a   1.000
_cell.length_b   1.000
_cell.length_c   1.000
_cell.angle_alpha   90.00
_cell.angle_beta   90.00
_cell.angle_gamma   90.00
#
_symmetry.space_group_name_H-M   'P 1'
#
loop_
_entity.id
_entity.type
_entity.pdbx_description
1 polymer ?
#
loop_
_entity_poly.entity_id
_entity_poly.type
_entity_poly.pdbx_seq_one_letter_code
_entity_poly.pdbx_strand_id
1 'polypeptide(L)'
;MDDSKDSATGKVRVNGNITAKNITSLRANTMYFATVRAFNTAGTGPSSVPVNVTTKKAPPSQRPANIAWKLTNSKICLNWEHVKTMENESEVLGYKILYRQNRQSTTHILETNSTSAELLVPFEEDYLVEIRTVSDGGEGSSSEEIRIPTMSSLSSRGMYTYGSEDYIMTTKIMILVYILSS
;
A
#
# COMPACT_ATOMS: atom_id res chain seq x y z
N MET A 1 33.03 -19.56 -16.05
CA MET A 1 32.67 -18.30 -15.40
C MET A 1 31.54 -17.68 -16.21
N ASP A 2 30.33 -17.70 -15.67
CA ASP A 2 29.13 -17.14 -16.31
C ASP A 2 28.82 -15.80 -15.64
N ASP A 3 29.36 -14.71 -16.19
CA ASP A 3 28.97 -13.36 -15.80
C ASP A 3 27.73 -12.98 -16.61
N SER A 4 26.55 -13.38 -16.13
CA SER A 4 25.27 -12.81 -16.55
C SER A 4 25.22 -11.35 -16.11
N LYS A 5 25.85 -10.49 -16.92
CA LYS A 5 25.69 -9.04 -16.87
C LYS A 5 24.32 -8.72 -17.46
N ASP A 6 23.28 -8.92 -16.64
CA ASP A 6 21.96 -8.35 -16.86
C ASP A 6 22.07 -6.81 -16.78
N SER A 7 22.63 -6.21 -17.83
CA SER A 7 22.51 -4.77 -18.03
C SER A 7 21.06 -4.52 -18.38
N ALA A 8 20.28 -4.09 -17.38
CA ALA A 8 18.96 -3.50 -17.58
C ALA A 8 19.10 -2.17 -18.35
N THR A 9 19.50 -2.27 -19.63
CA THR A 9 19.69 -1.15 -20.55
C THR A 9 18.31 -0.80 -21.12
N GLY A 10 17.48 -0.16 -20.31
CA GLY A 10 16.20 0.39 -20.75
C GLY A 10 16.43 1.72 -21.48
N LYS A 11 16.06 1.81 -22.77
CA LYS A 11 16.04 3.08 -23.50
C LYS A 11 14.63 3.67 -23.48
N VAL A 12 14.45 4.82 -22.84
CA VAL A 12 13.19 5.56 -22.83
C VAL A 12 13.28 6.74 -23.80
N ARG A 13 12.27 6.90 -24.66
CA ARG A 13 12.13 8.07 -25.53
C ARG A 13 11.00 8.96 -25.03
N VAL A 14 11.20 10.27 -25.12
CA VAL A 14 10.22 11.30 -24.77
C VAL A 14 10.12 12.33 -25.88
N ASN A 15 9.01 13.06 -25.91
CA ASN A 15 8.82 14.17 -26.86
C ASN A 15 9.74 15.34 -26.50
N GLY A 16 10.06 16.18 -27.49
CA GLY A 16 11.01 17.29 -27.32
C GLY A 16 10.59 18.38 -26.34
N ASN A 17 9.31 18.44 -25.94
CA ASN A 17 8.80 19.35 -24.91
C ASN A 17 8.80 18.74 -23.49
N ILE A 18 9.24 17.49 -23.33
CA ILE A 18 9.31 16.80 -22.04
C ILE A 18 10.74 16.87 -21.52
N THR A 19 10.93 17.57 -20.40
CA THR A 19 12.22 17.70 -19.72
C THR A 19 12.37 16.78 -18.52
N ALA A 20 11.31 16.08 -18.10
CA ALA A 20 11.30 15.16 -16.97
C ALA A 20 10.52 13.88 -17.30
N LYS A 21 11.04 12.73 -16.87
CA LYS A 21 10.39 11.42 -17.05
C LYS A 21 10.73 10.49 -15.90
N ASN A 22 9.70 9.90 -15.31
CA ASN A 22 9.86 8.84 -14.32
C ASN A 22 10.17 7.53 -15.04
N ILE A 23 11.27 6.90 -14.64
CA ILE A 23 11.65 5.56 -15.09
C ILE A 23 11.18 4.58 -14.02
N THR A 24 10.29 3.67 -14.39
CA THR A 24 9.71 2.65 -13.50
C THR A 24 10.29 1.28 -13.81
N SER A 25 9.92 0.26 -13.02
CA SER A 25 10.30 -1.14 -13.26
C SER A 25 11.81 -1.40 -13.21
N LEU A 26 12.53 -0.63 -12.40
CA LEU A 26 13.94 -0.86 -12.08
C LEU A 26 14.05 -1.91 -10.98
N ARG A 27 15.17 -2.65 -10.95
CA ARG A 27 15.47 -3.56 -9.85
C ARG A 27 15.70 -2.72 -8.59
N ALA A 28 15.14 -3.16 -7.47
CA ALA A 28 15.34 -2.51 -6.19
C ALA A 28 16.80 -2.63 -5.72
N ASN A 29 17.24 -1.69 -4.88
CA ASN A 29 18.57 -1.65 -4.28
C ASN A 29 19.72 -1.87 -5.28
N THR A 30 19.60 -1.30 -6.49
CA THR A 30 20.52 -1.51 -7.61
C THR A 30 21.04 -0.17 -8.12
N MET A 31 22.35 -0.09 -8.36
CA MET A 31 22.99 1.09 -8.94
C MET A 31 22.81 1.11 -10.46
N TYR A 32 22.32 2.24 -10.97
CA TYR A 32 22.13 2.51 -12.38
C TYR A 32 22.97 3.70 -12.84
N PHE A 33 23.36 3.68 -14.10
CA PHE A 33 23.99 4.81 -14.79
C PHE A 33 23.01 5.36 -15.83
N ALA A 34 22.62 6.62 -15.68
CA ALA A 34 21.70 7.30 -16.58
C ALA A 34 22.45 8.30 -17.46
N THR A 35 22.14 8.32 -18.75
CA THR A 35 22.60 9.34 -19.70
C THR A 35 21.43 9.81 -20.55
N VAL A 36 21.45 11.09 -20.94
CA VAL A 36 20.44 11.69 -21.82
C VAL A 36 21.09 12.05 -23.15
N ARG A 37 20.39 11.78 -24.25
CA ARG A 37 20.80 12.16 -25.61
C ARG A 37 19.64 12.85 -26.32
N ALA A 38 19.91 14.01 -26.91
CA ALA A 38 18.97 14.62 -27.85
C ALA A 38 18.98 13.84 -29.17
N PHE A 39 17.85 13.79 -29.87
CA PHE A 39 17.79 13.25 -31.23
C PHE A 39 16.87 14.12 -32.09
N ASN A 40 17.19 14.22 -33.37
CA ASN A 40 16.40 14.89 -34.39
C ASN A 40 16.43 14.07 -35.69
N THR A 41 15.92 14.62 -36.79
CA THR A 41 15.91 13.95 -38.11
C THR A 41 17.32 13.69 -38.67
N ALA A 42 18.33 14.45 -38.22
CA ALA A 42 19.73 14.26 -38.62
C ALA A 42 20.44 13.16 -37.79
N GLY A 43 19.86 12.71 -36.68
CA GLY A 43 20.38 11.61 -35.87
C GLY A 43 20.35 11.88 -34.36
N THR A 44 21.14 11.11 -33.62
CA THR A 44 21.28 11.25 -32.16
C THR A 44 22.52 12.08 -31.84
N GLY A 45 22.36 13.11 -31.02
CA GLY A 45 23.45 13.96 -30.53
C GLY A 45 24.32 13.28 -29.46
N PRO A 46 25.31 14.01 -28.90
CA PRO A 46 26.18 13.50 -27.87
C PRO A 46 25.42 13.14 -26.58
N SER A 47 26.03 12.28 -25.76
CA SER A 47 25.51 11.95 -24.42
C SER A 47 25.80 13.08 -23.45
N SER A 48 24.88 13.29 -22.51
CA SER A 48 25.19 13.98 -21.27
C SER A 48 26.29 13.25 -20.48
N VAL A 49 26.85 13.93 -19.49
CA VAL A 49 27.64 13.28 -18.43
C VAL A 49 26.77 12.21 -17.75
N PRO A 50 27.29 10.99 -17.51
CA PRO A 50 26.54 9.95 -16.82
C PRO A 50 26.30 10.35 -15.36
N VAL A 51 25.09 10.10 -14.88
CA VAL A 51 24.72 10.25 -13.48
C VAL A 51 24.51 8.86 -12.88
N ASN A 52 25.06 8.62 -11.69
CA ASN A 52 24.81 7.41 -10.93
C ASN A 52 23.60 7.60 -10.01
N VAL A 53 22.73 6.61 -9.96
CA VAL A 53 21.59 6.59 -9.05
C VAL A 53 21.40 5.19 -8.50
N THR A 54 21.25 5.06 -7.20
CA THR A 54 20.90 3.78 -6.57
C THR A 54 19.41 3.79 -6.26
N THR A 55 18.69 2.80 -6.79
CA THR A 55 17.27 2.64 -6.46
C THR A 55 17.09 2.29 -4.99
N LYS A 56 15.94 2.66 -4.43
CA LYS A 56 15.57 2.30 -3.05
C LYS A 56 15.38 0.78 -2.92
N LYS A 57 15.37 0.31 -1.67
CA LYS A 57 15.00 -1.08 -1.37
C LYS A 57 13.56 -1.34 -1.83
N ALA A 58 13.21 -2.60 -1.98
CA ALA A 58 11.87 -2.97 -2.41
C ALA A 58 10.87 -2.58 -1.30
N PRO A 59 9.64 -2.17 -1.64
CA PRO A 59 8.63 -1.97 -0.62
C PRO A 59 8.33 -3.30 0.11
N PRO A 60 7.78 -3.26 1.33
CA PRO A 60 7.50 -4.46 2.11
C PRO A 60 6.62 -5.45 1.35
N SER A 61 7.08 -6.69 1.24
CA SER A 61 6.35 -7.78 0.61
C SER A 61 5.26 -8.37 1.53
N GLN A 62 5.42 -8.20 2.85
CA GLN A 62 4.44 -8.63 3.83
C GLN A 62 3.17 -7.75 3.75
N ARG A 63 2.01 -8.42 3.80
CA ARG A 63 0.69 -7.77 3.84
C ARG A 63 0.38 -7.25 5.25
N PRO A 64 -0.38 -6.14 5.39
CA PRO A 64 -1.02 -5.79 6.66
C PRO A 64 -1.83 -6.97 7.20
N ALA A 65 -1.58 -7.33 8.47
CA ALA A 65 -2.18 -8.47 9.14
C ALA A 65 -3.00 -8.04 10.36
N ASN A 66 -3.75 -8.98 10.93
CA ASN A 66 -4.57 -8.76 12.14
C ASN A 66 -5.52 -7.56 12.00
N ILE A 67 -6.14 -7.44 10.81
CA ILE A 67 -7.01 -6.31 10.50
C ILE A 67 -8.35 -6.51 11.20
N ALA A 68 -8.62 -5.65 12.16
CA ALA A 68 -9.88 -5.53 12.86
C ALA A 68 -10.65 -4.31 12.34
N TRP A 69 -11.97 -4.41 12.31
CA TRP A 69 -12.83 -3.30 11.91
C TRP A 69 -14.07 -3.24 12.80
N LYS A 70 -14.60 -2.02 12.94
CA LYS A 70 -15.85 -1.74 13.66
C LYS A 70 -16.69 -0.80 12.83
N LEU A 71 -17.92 -1.20 12.53
CA LEU A 71 -18.91 -0.35 11.87
C LEU A 71 -19.76 0.36 12.93
N THR A 72 -19.98 1.65 12.74
CA THR A 72 -20.91 2.47 13.52
C THR A 72 -21.95 3.10 12.60
N ASN A 73 -22.90 3.87 13.14
CA ASN A 73 -23.95 4.52 12.36
C ASN A 73 -23.44 5.54 11.33
N SER A 74 -22.17 5.94 11.36
CA SER A 74 -21.64 6.96 10.43
C SER A 74 -20.19 6.75 9.99
N LYS A 75 -19.51 5.74 10.53
CA LYS A 75 -18.10 5.50 10.23
C LYS A 75 -17.71 4.03 10.35
N ILE A 76 -16.66 3.67 9.60
CA ILE A 76 -15.90 2.44 9.76
C ILE A 76 -14.59 2.79 10.46
N CYS A 77 -14.32 2.18 11.61
CA CYS A 77 -13.04 2.24 12.28
C CYS A 77 -12.23 1.00 11.89
N LEU A 78 -11.01 1.19 11.42
CA LEU A 78 -10.06 0.14 11.02
C LEU A 78 -8.86 0.17 11.95
N ASN A 79 -8.35 -1.00 12.31
CA ASN A 79 -7.12 -1.15 13.07
C ASN A 79 -6.36 -2.38 12.55
N TRP A 80 -5.04 -2.30 12.44
CA TRP A 80 -4.21 -3.39 11.94
C TRP A 80 -2.86 -3.43 12.66
N GLU A 81 -2.10 -4.49 12.46
CA GLU A 81 -0.73 -4.59 13.00
C GLU A 81 0.26 -3.87 12.07
N HIS A 82 1.27 -3.24 12.68
CA HIS A 82 2.36 -2.64 11.92
C HIS A 82 3.08 -3.72 11.09
N VAL A 83 3.38 -3.39 9.83
CA VAL A 83 4.03 -4.34 8.92
C VAL A 83 5.52 -4.31 9.20
N LYS A 84 6.04 -5.47 9.61
CA LYS A 84 7.48 -5.64 9.84
C LYS A 84 8.20 -5.80 8.52
N THR A 85 9.32 -5.11 8.38
CA THR A 85 10.13 -5.11 7.16
C THR A 85 11.35 -5.99 7.35
N MET A 86 11.77 -6.68 6.29
CA MET A 86 13.05 -7.38 6.27
C MET A 86 14.21 -6.42 6.01
N GLU A 87 15.45 -6.84 6.29
CA GLU A 87 16.65 -6.01 6.11
C GLU A 87 16.83 -5.51 4.66
N ASN A 88 16.36 -6.30 3.67
CA ASN A 88 16.42 -5.98 2.25
C ASN A 88 15.21 -5.18 1.73
N GLU A 89 14.29 -4.78 2.61
CA GLU A 89 13.08 -4.02 2.29
C GLU A 89 13.18 -2.58 2.81
N SER A 90 12.38 -1.71 2.22
CA SER A 90 12.19 -0.33 2.63
C SER A 90 11.28 -0.25 3.84
N GLU A 91 11.58 0.66 4.77
CA GLU A 91 10.76 0.91 5.96
C GLU A 91 9.36 1.43 5.59
N VAL A 92 8.37 1.03 6.39
CA VAL A 92 6.99 1.50 6.24
C VAL A 92 6.92 2.96 6.72
N LEU A 93 6.56 3.86 5.81
CA LEU A 93 6.32 5.28 6.12
C LEU A 93 4.84 5.55 6.44
N GLY A 94 3.93 4.67 6.01
CA GLY A 94 2.52 4.78 6.27
C GLY A 94 1.69 3.75 5.51
N TYR A 95 0.39 4.04 5.42
CA TYR A 95 -0.62 3.16 4.84
C TYR A 95 -1.59 3.94 3.96
N LYS A 96 -2.04 3.28 2.89
CA LYS A 96 -3.17 3.69 2.05
C LYS A 96 -4.34 2.77 2.31
N ILE A 97 -5.50 3.35 2.59
CA ILE A 97 -6.77 2.64 2.71
C ILE A 97 -7.56 2.95 1.46
N LEU A 98 -7.73 1.93 0.63
CA LEU A 98 -8.55 1.97 -0.57
C LEU A 98 -9.92 1.44 -0.18
N TYR A 99 -10.97 2.24 -0.35
CA TYR A 99 -12.33 1.82 -0.03
C TYR A 99 -13.31 2.20 -1.11
N ARG A 100 -14.27 1.33 -1.36
CA ARG A 100 -15.33 1.53 -2.35
C ARG A 100 -16.61 0.83 -1.92
N GLN A 101 -17.74 1.34 -2.40
CA GLN A 101 -18.99 0.60 -2.30
C GLN A 101 -18.91 -0.63 -3.23
N ASN A 102 -19.41 -1.78 -2.79
CA ASN A 102 -19.34 -3.04 -3.51
C ASN A 102 -19.95 -2.95 -4.92
N ARG A 103 -20.99 -2.10 -5.08
CA ARG A 103 -21.72 -1.91 -6.35
C ARG A 103 -21.15 -0.78 -7.22
N GLN A 104 -20.13 -0.07 -6.74
CA GLN A 104 -19.50 1.04 -7.45
C GLN A 104 -18.06 0.72 -7.84
N SER A 105 -17.60 1.35 -8.92
CA SER A 105 -16.22 1.26 -9.40
C SER A 105 -15.32 2.35 -8.81
N THR A 106 -15.91 3.41 -8.23
CA THR A 106 -15.15 4.52 -7.65
C THR A 106 -14.45 4.07 -6.37
N THR A 107 -13.12 4.09 -6.40
CA THR A 107 -12.27 3.84 -5.24
C THR A 107 -11.81 5.15 -4.63
N HIS A 108 -12.07 5.31 -3.34
CA HIS A 108 -11.54 6.39 -2.53
C HIS A 108 -10.27 5.93 -1.84
N ILE A 109 -9.34 6.87 -1.62
CA ILE A 109 -8.06 6.59 -0.97
C ILE A 109 -7.92 7.53 0.22
N LEU A 110 -7.58 6.94 1.36
CA LEU A 110 -7.17 7.66 2.56
C LEU A 110 -5.73 7.28 2.90
N GLU A 111 -4.87 8.26 3.18
CA GLU A 111 -3.50 8.02 3.62
C GLU A 111 -3.36 8.29 5.12
N THR A 112 -2.60 7.46 5.82
CA THR A 112 -2.31 7.60 7.25
C THR A 112 -0.91 7.11 7.57
N ASN A 113 -0.27 7.66 8.59
CA ASN A 113 0.99 7.13 9.13
C ASN A 113 0.77 6.19 10.33
N SER A 114 -0.48 6.06 10.79
CA SER A 114 -0.86 5.26 11.95
C SER A 114 -1.37 3.89 11.51
N THR A 115 -1.42 2.94 12.44
CA THR A 115 -1.99 1.60 12.19
C THR A 115 -3.51 1.55 12.43
N SER A 116 -4.16 2.70 12.28
CA SER A 116 -5.60 2.89 12.45
C SER A 116 -6.12 3.98 11.51
N ALA A 117 -7.38 3.87 11.12
CA ALA A 117 -8.06 4.85 10.27
C ALA A 117 -9.57 4.86 10.54
N GLU A 118 -10.19 6.02 10.35
CA GLU A 118 -11.64 6.18 10.37
C GLU A 118 -12.15 6.61 8.99
N LEU A 119 -13.09 5.85 8.42
CA LEU A 119 -13.72 6.14 7.15
C LEU A 119 -15.13 6.66 7.41
N LEU A 120 -15.40 7.92 7.04
CA LEU A 120 -16.74 8.49 7.06
C LEU A 120 -17.50 8.00 5.82
N VAL A 121 -18.37 7.01 6.00
CA VAL A 121 -19.09 6.38 4.89
C VAL A 121 -20.57 6.22 5.22
N PRO A 122 -21.47 6.33 4.22
CA PRO A 122 -22.86 5.90 4.34
C PRO A 122 -22.95 4.43 4.81
N PHE A 123 -23.96 4.09 5.62
CA PHE A 123 -24.12 2.76 6.23
C PHE A 123 -25.06 1.82 5.44
N GLU A 124 -25.55 2.28 4.29
CA GLU A 124 -26.62 1.63 3.52
C GLU A 124 -26.12 0.59 2.51
N GLU A 125 -24.81 0.55 2.21
CA GLU A 125 -24.23 -0.37 1.24
C GLU A 125 -23.04 -1.14 1.81
N ASP A 126 -22.73 -2.30 1.22
CA ASP A 126 -21.54 -3.07 1.57
C ASP A 126 -20.29 -2.34 1.05
N TYR A 127 -19.24 -2.31 1.86
CA TYR A 127 -17.96 -1.71 1.49
C TYR A 127 -16.90 -2.78 1.30
N LEU A 128 -16.04 -2.54 0.31
CA LEU A 128 -14.82 -3.29 0.09
C LEU A 128 -13.65 -2.39 0.45
N VAL A 129 -12.77 -2.89 1.31
CA VAL A 129 -11.64 -2.15 1.87
C VAL A 129 -10.36 -2.95 1.67
N GLU A 130 -9.31 -2.26 1.25
CA GLU A 130 -7.98 -2.80 1.05
C GLU A 130 -6.97 -1.84 1.70
N ILE A 131 -6.00 -2.40 2.43
CA ILE A 131 -4.95 -1.62 3.09
C ILE A 131 -3.62 -1.95 2.42
N ARG A 132 -2.88 -0.92 2.00
CA ARG A 132 -1.54 -1.05 1.41
C ARG A 132 -0.52 -0.33 2.26
N THR A 133 0.69 -0.88 2.31
CA THR A 133 1.85 -0.17 2.88
C THR A 133 2.38 0.84 1.89
N VAL A 134 2.88 1.96 2.42
CA VAL A 134 3.63 2.97 1.67
C VAL A 134 5.03 3.05 2.26
N SER A 135 6.03 3.00 1.39
CA SER A 135 7.45 3.08 1.76
C SER A 135 8.21 3.98 0.78
N ASP A 136 9.47 4.29 1.07
CA ASP A 136 10.32 5.02 0.13
C ASP A 136 10.68 4.20 -1.12
N GLY A 137 10.51 2.87 -1.06
CA GLY A 137 10.61 1.92 -2.18
C GLY A 137 9.37 1.86 -3.07
N GLY A 138 8.27 2.51 -2.67
CA GLY A 138 6.99 2.51 -3.36
C GLY A 138 5.85 1.92 -2.53
N GLU A 139 4.76 1.54 -3.21
CA GLU A 139 3.62 0.86 -2.60
C GLU A 139 3.94 -0.62 -2.40
N GLY A 140 3.75 -1.12 -1.18
CA GLY A 140 3.96 -2.52 -0.85
C GLY A 140 2.71 -3.37 -1.05
N SER A 141 2.75 -4.59 -0.51
CA SER A 141 1.67 -5.55 -0.68
C SER A 141 0.36 -5.09 -0.05
N SER A 142 -0.72 -5.31 -0.80
CA SER A 142 -2.09 -5.14 -0.34
C SER A 142 -2.50 -6.20 0.67
N SER A 143 -3.34 -5.82 1.64
CA SER A 143 -4.12 -6.76 2.43
C SER A 143 -5.05 -7.60 1.55
N GLU A 144 -5.62 -8.64 2.13
CA GLU A 144 -6.83 -9.25 1.56
C GLU A 144 -7.95 -8.21 1.46
N GLU A 145 -8.85 -8.37 0.49
CA GLU A 145 -10.02 -7.50 0.36
C GLU A 145 -11.00 -7.78 1.51
N ILE A 146 -11.26 -6.75 2.31
CA ILE A 146 -12.14 -6.83 3.48
C ILE A 146 -13.53 -6.40 3.06
N ARG A 147 -14.50 -7.31 3.19
CA ARG A 147 -15.91 -7.00 2.96
C ARG A 147 -16.58 -6.60 4.27
N ILE A 148 -16.95 -5.33 4.35
CA ILE A 148 -17.67 -4.75 5.47
C ILE A 148 -19.15 -4.66 5.08
N PRO A 149 -20.01 -5.51 5.65
CA PRO A 149 -21.41 -5.57 5.27
C PRO A 149 -22.23 -4.41 5.88
N THR A 150 -23.38 -4.10 5.29
CA THR A 150 -24.31 -3.09 5.81
C THR A 150 -24.74 -3.36 7.25
N MET A 151 -25.06 -2.29 7.98
CA MET A 151 -25.58 -2.37 9.34
C MET A 151 -26.86 -3.23 9.43
N SER A 152 -27.77 -3.09 8.47
CA SER A 152 -28.99 -3.90 8.39
C SER A 152 -28.70 -5.39 8.19
N SER A 153 -27.70 -5.75 7.39
CA SER A 153 -27.33 -7.15 7.15
C SER A 153 -26.58 -7.80 8.33
N LEU A 154 -25.84 -7.01 9.10
CA LEU A 154 -25.30 -7.47 10.39
C LEU A 154 -26.44 -7.74 11.39
N SER A 155 -27.54 -6.98 11.27
CA SER A 155 -28.68 -7.07 12.19
C SER A 155 -29.51 -8.30 11.93
N SER A 156 -29.78 -8.58 10.66
CA SER A 156 -30.45 -9.82 10.24
C SER A 156 -29.62 -11.08 10.52
N ARG A 157 -28.29 -10.97 10.58
CA ARG A 157 -27.39 -12.07 10.94
C ARG A 157 -27.27 -12.34 12.44
N GLY A 158 -28.02 -11.61 13.28
CA GLY A 158 -27.97 -11.77 14.73
C GLY A 158 -26.68 -11.27 15.37
N MET A 159 -25.94 -10.36 14.71
CA MET A 159 -24.67 -9.81 15.20
C MET A 159 -24.83 -8.47 15.96
N TYR A 160 -25.97 -8.23 16.62
CA TYR A 160 -26.08 -7.16 17.62
C TYR A 160 -26.60 -7.69 18.95
N THR A 161 -25.89 -7.38 20.03
CA THR A 161 -26.52 -7.13 21.33
C THR A 161 -26.64 -5.62 21.49
N TYR A 162 -27.86 -5.15 21.69
CA TYR A 162 -28.17 -3.77 22.06
C TYR A 162 -27.38 -3.37 23.31
N GLY A 163 -26.69 -2.24 23.26
CA GLY A 163 -26.01 -1.64 24.40
C GLY A 163 -25.04 -0.59 23.93
N SER A 164 -25.29 0.65 24.32
CA SER A 164 -24.28 1.70 24.36
C SER A 164 -22.95 1.16 24.90
N GLU A 165 -21.85 1.55 24.25
CA GLU A 165 -20.46 1.24 24.60
C GLU A 165 -19.89 -0.06 23.98
N ASP A 166 -18.78 0.15 23.28
CA ASP A 166 -17.83 -0.77 22.63
C ASP A 166 -17.98 -2.29 22.75
N TYR A 167 -18.12 -2.97 21.60
CA TYR A 167 -17.75 -4.39 21.46
C TYR A 167 -17.00 -4.66 20.15
N ILE A 168 -15.80 -5.22 20.29
CA ILE A 168 -14.92 -5.71 19.21
C ILE A 168 -15.42 -7.10 18.80
N MET A 169 -15.71 -7.29 17.51
CA MET A 169 -16.00 -8.62 16.96
C MET A 169 -14.88 -9.01 16.00
N THR A 170 -13.93 -9.81 16.49
CA THR A 170 -13.03 -10.59 15.64
C THR A 170 -13.26 -12.07 15.94
N THR A 171 -13.40 -12.85 14.87
CA THR A 171 -13.33 -14.31 14.90
C THR A 171 -11.99 -14.74 15.53
N LYS A 172 -12.03 -15.11 16.83
CA LYS A 172 -11.09 -15.89 17.68
C LYS A 172 -9.61 -15.93 17.22
N ILE A 173 -8.63 -15.45 18.00
CA ILE A 173 -8.08 -16.07 19.23
C ILE A 173 -7.55 -14.97 20.18
N MET A 174 -7.97 -14.96 21.45
CA MET A 174 -7.27 -14.24 22.54
C MET A 174 -6.12 -15.11 23.07
N ILE A 175 -4.89 -14.58 23.09
CA ILE A 175 -3.83 -15.04 23.99
C ILE A 175 -3.57 -13.89 24.97
N LEU A 176 -3.96 -14.07 26.23
CA LEU A 176 -3.57 -13.20 27.33
C LEU A 176 -2.25 -13.74 27.92
N VAL A 177 -1.15 -13.01 27.74
CA VAL A 177 0.11 -13.26 28.46
C VAL A 177 0.14 -12.31 29.65
N TYR A 178 0.15 -12.85 30.86
CA TYR A 178 0.40 -12.10 32.09
C TYR A 178 1.88 -12.23 32.45
N ILE A 179 2.61 -11.12 32.52
CA ILE A 179 3.91 -11.08 33.18
C ILE A 179 3.68 -10.53 34.58
N LEU A 180 3.85 -11.37 35.60
CA LEU A 180 3.94 -10.95 36.99
C LEU A 180 5.41 -10.67 37.30
N SER A 181 5.73 -9.43 37.66
CA SER A 181 7.02 -9.10 38.29
C SER A 181 6.96 -9.49 39.76
N SER A 182 7.98 -10.23 40.22
CA SER A 182 8.20 -10.51 41.65
C SER A 182 8.82 -9.33 42.38
#